data_AF-A0A2D4M1S3-F1
#
_entry.id   AF-A0A2D4M1S3-F1
#
_cell.length_a   1.000
_cell.length_b   1.000
_cell.length_c   1.000
_cell.angle_alpha   90.00
_cell.angle_beta   90.00
_cell.angle_gamma   90.00
#
_symmetry.space_group_name_H-M   'P 1'
#
loop_
_entity.id
_entity.type
_entity.pdbx_description
1 polymer ?
#
loop_
_entity_poly.entity_id
_entity_poly.type
_entity_poly.pdbx_seq_one_letter_code
_entity_poly.pdbx_strand_id
1 'polypeptide(L)'
;MKPLSEIIQQHRVRFHQYADDTQLYISTSCCLSEAVDAMGRCLEAVRVWMGVNRLRLNPDKTKWLWMLPPKDCVDCPVLARGGNIAPSEQAHNLGVLLDP
;
A
#
# COMPACT_ATOMS: atom_id res chain seq x y z
N MET A 1 9.47 -21.08 -0.78
CA MET A 1 8.94 -19.74 -1.14
C MET A 1 8.79 -18.97 0.15
N LYS A 2 9.21 -17.70 0.21
CA LYS A 2 9.03 -16.91 1.44
C LYS A 2 7.56 -16.58 1.66
N PRO A 3 7.05 -16.56 2.90
CA PRO A 3 5.73 -16.00 3.22
C PRO A 3 5.60 -14.56 2.71
N LEU A 4 4.39 -14.15 2.34
CA LEU A 4 4.10 -12.77 1.90
C LEU A 4 4.48 -11.73 2.97
N SER A 5 4.30 -12.07 4.24
CA SER A 5 4.71 -11.25 5.38
C SER A 5 6.20 -10.92 5.38
N GLU A 6 7.06 -11.89 5.06
CA GLU A 6 8.51 -11.66 4.96
C GLU A 6 8.85 -10.73 3.80
N ILE A 7 8.17 -10.86 2.66
CA ILE A 7 8.36 -9.96 1.51
C ILE A 7 8.03 -8.52 1.91
N ILE A 8 6.90 -8.31 2.58
CA ILE A 8 6.48 -6.97 3.02
C ILE A 8 7.45 -6.36 4.04
N GLN A 9 7.89 -7.16 5.03
CA GLN A 9 8.80 -6.71 6.09
C GLN A 9 10.16 -6.25 5.55
N GLN A 10 10.65 -6.83 4.45
CA GLN A 10 11.90 -6.40 3.80
C GLN A 10 11.87 -4.94 3.33
N HIS A 11 10.68 -4.38 3.09
CA HIS A 11 10.49 -3.00 2.67
C HIS A 11 10.19 -2.04 3.82
N ARG A 12 10.27 -2.50 5.08
CA ARG A 12 9.91 -1.72 6.29
C ARG A 12 8.49 -1.18 6.27
N VAL A 13 7.61 -1.85 5.53
CA VAL A 13 6.17 -1.55 5.45
C VAL A 13 5.45 -2.39 6.49
N ARG A 14 4.51 -1.79 7.22
CA ARG A 14 3.64 -2.53 8.13
C ARG A 14 2.45 -3.06 7.36
N PHE A 15 1.88 -4.15 7.84
CA PHE A 15 0.74 -4.77 7.19
C PHE A 15 -0.25 -5.36 8.18
N HIS A 16 -1.47 -5.55 7.71
CA HIS A 16 -2.49 -6.36 8.34
C HIS A 16 -3.08 -7.29 7.27
N GLN A 17 -3.37 -8.53 7.66
CA GLN A 17 -3.93 -9.52 6.76
C GLN A 17 -5.13 -10.20 7.42
N TYR A 18 -6.23 -10.25 6.68
CA TYR A 18 -7.42 -10.98 7.07
C TYR A 18 -7.98 -11.69 5.83
N ALA A 19 -8.00 -13.02 5.84
CA ALA A 19 -8.37 -13.82 4.68
C ALA A 19 -7.60 -13.39 3.41
N ASP A 20 -8.31 -12.97 2.36
CA ASP A 20 -7.75 -12.47 1.10
C ASP A 20 -7.43 -10.97 1.11
N ASP A 21 -7.88 -10.21 2.11
CA ASP A 21 -7.61 -8.79 2.24
C ASP A 21 -6.23 -8.53 2.89
N THR A 22 -5.41 -7.74 2.20
CA THR A 22 -4.10 -7.28 2.70
C THR A 22 -4.08 -5.75 2.74
N GLN A 23 -3.84 -5.19 3.93
CA GLN A 23 -3.59 -3.77 4.12
C GLN A 23 -2.09 -3.53 4.25
N LEU A 24 -1.59 -2.50 3.57
CA LEU A 24 -0.20 -2.03 3.67
C LEU A 24 -0.21 -0.58 4.15
N TYR A 25 0.60 -0.25 5.15
CA TYR A 25 0.65 1.11 5.68
C TYR A 25 2.06 1.51 6.15
N ILE A 26 2.36 2.79 5.99
CA ILE A 26 3.58 3.45 6.48
C ILE A 26 3.16 4.76 7.16
N SER A 27 3.76 5.04 8.32
CA SER A 27 3.66 6.34 8.99
C SER A 27 5.05 6.99 9.00
N THR A 28 5.13 8.26 8.61
CA THR A 28 6.38 9.04 8.55
C THR A 28 6.11 10.48 8.99
N SER A 29 7.04 11.09 9.71
CA SER A 29 6.92 12.46 10.20
C SER A 29 7.54 13.51 9.29
N CYS A 30 8.52 13.13 8.44
CA CYS A 30 9.34 14.10 7.70
C CYS A 30 9.77 13.64 6.29
N CYS A 31 9.66 12.35 5.96
CA CYS A 31 10.22 11.80 4.72
C CYS A 31 9.11 11.18 3.84
N LEU A 32 8.23 12.03 3.31
CA LEU A 32 7.11 11.59 2.47
C LEU A 32 7.57 10.82 1.22
N SER A 33 8.48 11.42 0.45
CA SER A 33 8.97 10.82 -0.80
C SER A 33 9.57 9.42 -0.56
N GLU A 34 10.37 9.26 0.49
CA GLU A 34 10.95 7.97 0.87
C GLU A 34 9.88 6.93 1.27
N ALA A 35 8.85 7.36 2.01
CA ALA A 35 7.75 6.48 2.41
C ALA A 35 6.93 6.01 1.20
N VAL A 36 6.62 6.91 0.26
CA VAL A 36 5.89 6.59 -0.98
C VAL A 36 6.71 5.66 -1.87
N ASP A 37 8.01 5.93 -1.97
CA ASP A 37 8.96 5.09 -2.70
C ASP A 37 9.11 3.69 -2.07
N ALA A 38 9.20 3.60 -0.75
CA ALA A 38 9.19 2.33 -0.02
C ALA A 38 7.88 1.55 -0.22
N MET A 39 6.74 2.23 -0.14
CA MET A 39 5.42 1.64 -0.41
C MET A 39 5.32 1.10 -1.84
N GLY A 40 5.74 1.89 -2.83
CA GLY A 40 5.72 1.49 -4.24
C GLY A 40 6.62 0.29 -4.53
N ARG A 41 7.83 0.25 -3.95
CA ARG A 41 8.70 -0.94 -4.03
C ARG A 41 8.08 -2.18 -3.39
N CYS A 42 7.45 -2.01 -2.22
CA CYS A 42 6.77 -3.09 -1.53
C CYS A 42 5.61 -3.64 -2.36
N LEU A 43 4.77 -2.75 -2.91
CA LEU A 43 3.64 -3.15 -3.75
C LEU A 43 4.10 -3.92 -4.99
N GLU A 44 5.19 -3.51 -5.62
CA GLU A 44 5.77 -4.25 -6.75
C GLU A 44 6.28 -5.63 -6.33
N ALA A 45 6.98 -5.74 -5.20
CA ALA A 45 7.44 -7.02 -4.67
C ALA A 45 6.26 -7.96 -4.33
N VAL A 46 5.17 -7.42 -3.76
CA VAL A 46 3.93 -8.15 -3.51
C VAL A 46 3.31 -8.64 -4.82
N ARG A 47 3.23 -7.78 -5.85
CA ARG A 47 2.70 -8.16 -7.17
C ARG A 47 3.50 -9.30 -7.80
N VAL A 48 4.83 -9.21 -7.78
CA VAL A 48 5.72 -10.27 -8.27
C VAL A 48 5.50 -11.55 -7.48
N TRP A 49 5.51 -11.48 -6.14
CA TRP A 49 5.29 -12.64 -5.29
C TRP A 49 3.94 -13.30 -5.57
N MET A 50 2.85 -12.53 -5.69
CA MET A 50 1.53 -13.04 -6.04
C MET A 50 1.57 -13.78 -7.38
N GLY A 51 2.21 -13.20 -8.40
CA GLY A 51 2.35 -13.82 -9.72
C GLY A 51 3.03 -15.19 -9.66
N VAL A 52 4.14 -15.32 -8.92
CA VAL A 52 4.83 -16.62 -8.75
C VAL A 52 3.96 -17.61 -7.96
N ASN A 53 3.14 -17.13 -7.03
CA ASN A 53 2.20 -17.93 -6.24
C ASN A 53 0.86 -18.22 -6.94
N ARG A 54 0.70 -17.87 -8.23
CA ARG A 54 -0.55 -18.03 -8.99
C ARG A 54 -1.73 -17.23 -8.39
N LEU A 55 -1.42 -16.14 -7.72
CA LEU A 55 -2.35 -15.15 -7.20
C LEU A 55 -2.26 -13.87 -8.04
N ARG A 56 -3.25 -13.00 -7.92
CA ARG A 56 -3.24 -11.71 -8.62
C ARG A 56 -3.83 -10.62 -7.73
N LEU A 57 -3.13 -9.50 -7.67
CA LEU A 57 -3.62 -8.28 -7.04
C LEU A 57 -4.78 -7.73 -7.89
N ASN A 58 -5.92 -7.48 -7.26
CA ASN A 58 -7.11 -6.98 -7.96
C ASN A 58 -7.03 -5.44 -8.06
N PRO A 59 -6.74 -4.86 -9.23
CA PRO A 59 -6.57 -3.41 -9.36
C PRO A 59 -7.86 -2.65 -9.04
N ASP A 60 -9.03 -3.19 -9.36
CA ASP A 60 -10.33 -2.54 -9.12
C ASP A 60 -10.62 -2.40 -7.62
N LYS A 61 -10.13 -3.36 -6.83
CA LYS A 61 -10.28 -3.39 -5.36
C LYS A 61 -9.11 -2.71 -4.63
N THR A 62 -7.99 -2.45 -5.29
CA THR A 62 -6.82 -1.87 -4.62
C THR A 62 -7.02 -0.37 -4.42
N LYS A 63 -7.10 0.07 -3.17
CA LYS A 63 -7.28 1.48 -2.81
C LYS A 63 -6.03 2.01 -2.11
N TRP A 64 -5.66 3.24 -2.43
CA TRP A 64 -4.58 3.99 -1.80
C TRP A 64 -5.19 5.13 -0.98
N LEU A 65 -4.90 5.19 0.32
CA LEU A 65 -5.35 6.27 1.19
C LEU A 65 -4.15 7.08 1.67
N TRP A 66 -4.31 8.40 1.66
CA TRP A 66 -3.31 9.37 2.10
C TRP A 66 -3.88 10.16 3.30
N MET A 67 -3.53 9.73 4.51
CA MET A 67 -4.11 10.22 5.77
C MET A 67 -3.20 11.26 6.45
N LEU A 68 -3.80 12.28 7.06
CA LEU A 68 -3.11 13.27 7.92
C LEU A 68 -1.86 13.94 7.30
N PRO A 69 -1.95 14.54 6.09
CA PRO A 69 -0.82 15.31 5.56
C PRO A 69 -0.41 16.44 6.51
N PRO A 70 0.90 16.77 6.61
CA PRO A 70 1.34 18.03 7.20
C PRO A 70 0.58 19.19 6.56
N LYS A 71 0.28 20.26 7.32
CA LYS A 71 -0.51 21.42 6.82
C LYS A 71 0.03 22.04 5.53
N ASP A 72 1.32 21.87 5.27
CA ASP A 72 2.02 22.42 4.10
C ASP A 72 2.26 21.39 2.98
N CYS A 73 1.78 20.15 3.16
CA CYS A 73 1.91 19.06 2.19
C CYS A 73 0.67 19.00 1.30
N VAL A 74 0.74 19.73 0.18
CA VAL A 74 -0.37 19.89 -0.78
C VAL A 74 -0.39 18.76 -1.82
N ASP A 75 0.75 18.11 -2.06
CA ASP A 75 0.87 17.09 -3.10
C ASP A 75 0.46 15.71 -2.58
N CYS A 76 -0.68 15.22 -3.05
CA CYS A 76 -1.08 13.84 -2.83
C CYS A 76 -0.19 12.89 -3.65
N PRO A 77 0.58 12.01 -3.00
CA PRO A 77 1.53 11.16 -3.70
C PRO A 77 0.81 10.06 -4.47
N VAL A 78 1.13 9.92 -5.76
CA VAL A 78 0.70 8.78 -6.59
C VAL A 78 1.69 7.63 -6.41
N LEU A 79 1.18 6.42 -6.19
CA LEU A 79 1.99 5.20 -6.19
C LEU A 79 2.26 4.77 -7.64
N ALA A 80 3.31 5.33 -8.24
CA ALA A 80 3.69 5.00 -9.61
C ALA A 80 4.18 3.55 -9.75
N ARG A 81 4.98 3.08 -8.78
CA ARG A 81 5.46 1.70 -8.73
C ARG A 81 4.38 0.78 -8.17
N GLY A 82 4.08 -0.29 -8.89
CA GLY A 82 3.01 -1.22 -8.53
C GLY A 82 1.64 -0.94 -9.17
N GLY A 83 1.55 -0.01 -10.13
CA GLY A 83 0.38 0.11 -11.02
C GLY A 83 -0.23 1.49 -11.20
N ASN A 84 0.48 2.60 -10.95
CA ASN A 84 -0.05 3.96 -11.02
C ASN A 84 -1.36 4.12 -10.24
N ILE A 85 -1.30 3.87 -8.93
CA ILE A 85 -2.48 3.95 -8.06
C ILE A 85 -2.59 5.38 -7.51
N ALA A 86 -3.64 6.08 -7.94
CA ALA A 86 -3.98 7.40 -7.43
C ALA A 86 -4.65 7.30 -6.05
N PRO A 87 -4.55 8.35 -5.22
CA PRO A 87 -5.25 8.41 -3.94
C PRO A 87 -6.76 8.29 -4.14
N SER A 88 -7.39 7.54 -3.25
CA SER A 88 -8.84 7.38 -3.16
C SER A 88 -9.35 8.26 -2.03
N GLU A 89 -10.56 8.79 -2.17
CA GLU A 89 -11.22 9.54 -1.11
C GLU A 89 -11.61 8.63 0.06
N GLN A 90 -11.88 7.36 -0.22
CA GLN A 90 -12.33 6.37 0.77
C GLN A 90 -11.84 4.97 0.40
N ALA A 91 -11.73 4.08 1.39
CA ALA A 91 -11.52 2.65 1.19
C ALA A 91 -12.40 1.83 2.13
N HIS A 92 -12.99 0.76 1.61
CA HIS A 92 -13.69 -0.22 2.45
C HIS A 92 -12.72 -1.32 2.87
N ASN A 93 -12.71 -1.64 4.16
CA ASN A 93 -11.97 -2.77 4.67
C ASN A 93 -12.77 -3.47 5.78
N LEU A 94 -13.06 -4.77 5.60
CA LEU A 94 -13.77 -5.60 6.59
C LEU A 94 -15.11 -5.00 7.07
N GLY A 95 -15.86 -4.36 6.17
CA GLY A 95 -17.14 -3.71 6.49
C GLY A 95 -17.01 -2.32 7.12
N VAL A 96 -15.78 -1.84 7.33
CA VAL A 96 -15.49 -0.48 7.81
C VAL A 96 -15.15 0.42 6.62
N LEU A 97 -15.72 1.62 6.59
CA LEU A 97 -15.33 2.67 5.66
C LEU A 97 -14.19 3.48 6.31
N LEU A 98 -13.09 3.65 5.57
CA LEU A 98 -11.94 4.44 5.98
C LEU A 98 -11.86 5.68 5.08
N ASP A 99 -11.79 6.85 5.70
CA ASP A 99 -11.60 8.15 5.07
C ASP A 99 -10.39 8.90 5.68
N PRO A 100 -9.71 9.78 4.91
CA PRO A 100 -8.55 10.57 5.36
C PRO A 100 -8.76 11.55 6.52
#